data_AF-A0A956DAB7-F1
#
_entry.id   AF-A0A956DAB7-F1
#
_cell.length_a   1.000
_cell.length_b   1.000
_cell.length_c   1.000
_cell.angle_alpha   90.00
_cell.angle_beta   90.00
_cell.angle_gamma   90.00
#
_symmetry.space_group_name_H-M   'P 1'
#
loop_
_entity.id
_entity.type
_entity.pdbx_description
1 polymer ?
#
loop_
_entity_poly.entity_id
_entity_poly.type
_entity_poly.pdbx_seq_one_letter_code
_entity_poly.pdbx_strand_id
1 'polypeptide(L)'
;MRTTCLLLTALALGCGDDDLAIDAATPDAASDGGSDGGVDAGAVDAGSYEPSSEPGRHTVTIESSRAVVPSAGLPAETMPDVSNNNVDVVRHDGRVYLAWRTGPYHFASADVVMHVVSSEDEITWTHETTIDLDTDVREPRFLSLDGKLFLYFAVLGTNRYAFEPMGIRRIERVDGTWGEHEAVDGMTGYVVWRTKVERGTAYMTSYLGGEHIYLFDGEPLFVELRTTTDGLTWTPLSPSSAPAQSWIYTGGGSETDFAIADDGSLFGVIRNEAGDESGWGSLVCRAPAGDLAAWSCRHDPRKYDSPLMFWHDGEAYLIARRNVSPTGHYDLGMPRGESTQLRFAGPCACLLDRGGGPRTRPRS
;
A
#
# COMPACT_ATOMS: atom_id res chain seq x y z
N MET A 1 -32.19 -6.46 15.06
CA MET A 1 -31.94 -5.95 13.69
C MET A 1 -30.47 -6.15 13.41
N ARG A 2 -30.10 -6.93 12.38
CA ARG A 2 -28.71 -7.04 11.95
C ARG A 2 -28.48 -5.93 10.93
N THR A 3 -27.65 -4.96 11.27
CA THR A 3 -27.22 -3.93 10.34
C THR A 3 -26.16 -4.54 9.44
N THR A 4 -26.49 -4.78 8.17
CA THR A 4 -25.51 -5.19 7.16
C THR A 4 -24.79 -3.92 6.70
N CYS A 5 -23.53 -3.76 7.09
CA CYS A 5 -22.66 -2.72 6.53
C CYS A 5 -22.04 -3.29 5.24
N LEU A 6 -22.50 -2.81 4.09
CA LEU A 6 -21.93 -3.20 2.80
C LEU A 6 -20.69 -2.32 2.56
N LEU A 7 -19.50 -2.85 2.86
CA LEU A 7 -18.25 -2.18 2.55
C LEU A 7 -17.84 -2.55 1.12
N LEU A 8 -17.88 -1.59 0.20
CA LEU A 8 -17.32 -1.78 -1.13
C LEU A 8 -15.82 -1.51 -1.08
N THR A 9 -15.05 -2.58 -1.01
CA THR A 9 -13.58 -2.54 -1.11
C THR A 9 -13.18 -2.99 -2.50
N ALA A 10 -12.49 -2.13 -3.26
CA ALA A 10 -11.79 -2.57 -4.47
C ALA A 10 -10.53 -3.33 -4.05
N LEU A 11 -10.65 -4.66 -3.90
CA LEU A 11 -9.51 -5.55 -3.76
C LEU A 11 -8.89 -5.75 -5.15
N ALA A 12 -7.75 -5.12 -5.42
CA ALA A 12 -6.92 -5.50 -6.56
C ALA A 12 -6.29 -6.88 -6.27
N LEU A 13 -6.92 -7.94 -6.81
CA LEU A 13 -6.37 -9.29 -6.84
C LEU A 13 -5.88 -9.59 -8.26
N GLY A 14 -4.59 -9.91 -8.35
CA GLY A 14 -3.95 -10.46 -9.54
C GLY A 14 -2.58 -9.83 -9.82
N CYS A 15 -1.51 -10.36 -9.24
CA CYS A 15 -0.24 -10.35 -9.96
C CYS A 15 -0.45 -11.28 -11.17
N GLY A 16 -0.31 -10.76 -12.38
CA GLY A 16 -0.34 -11.58 -13.59
C GLY A 16 0.72 -12.68 -13.52
N ASP A 17 0.35 -13.88 -13.97
CA ASP A 17 1.28 -14.98 -14.20
C ASP A 17 2.22 -14.59 -15.36
N ASP A 18 3.45 -14.19 -15.06
CA ASP A 18 4.50 -14.01 -16.08
C ASP A 18 5.12 -15.37 -16.43
N ASP A 19 4.49 -16.10 -17.35
CA ASP A 19 5.15 -17.18 -18.11
C ASP A 19 6.00 -16.55 -19.23
N LEU A 20 7.22 -16.09 -18.89
CA LEU A 20 8.27 -15.85 -19.88
C LEU A 20 9.47 -16.74 -19.57
N ALA A 21 9.55 -17.85 -20.32
CA ALA A 21 10.73 -18.68 -20.40
C ALA A 21 11.93 -17.85 -20.88
N ILE A 22 12.98 -17.75 -20.07
CA ILE A 22 14.27 -17.21 -20.47
C ILE A 22 15.27 -18.37 -20.44
N ASP A 23 15.81 -18.69 -21.62
CA ASP A 23 16.90 -19.63 -21.83
C ASP A 23 18.14 -19.20 -21.04
N ALA A 24 18.54 -20.03 -20.07
CA ALA A 24 19.79 -19.85 -19.35
C ALA A 24 20.97 -20.40 -20.17
N ALA A 25 21.80 -19.51 -20.70
CA ALA A 25 23.15 -19.85 -21.11
C ALA A 25 24.07 -19.90 -19.87
N THR A 26 24.57 -21.09 -19.57
CA THR A 26 25.61 -21.36 -18.56
C THR A 26 26.93 -20.65 -18.88
N PRO A 27 27.71 -20.34 -17.84
CA PRO A 27 29.12 -20.71 -17.87
C PRO A 27 29.55 -21.53 -16.65
N ASP A 28 30.44 -22.47 -16.94
CA ASP A 28 31.04 -23.46 -16.07
C ASP A 28 31.91 -22.88 -14.93
N ALA A 29 31.77 -23.55 -13.78
CA ALA A 29 32.81 -24.03 -12.85
C ALA A 29 34.00 -23.14 -12.45
N ALA A 30 34.11 -22.91 -11.14
CA ALA A 30 35.31 -23.26 -10.40
C ALA A 30 34.95 -23.67 -8.96
N SER A 31 35.26 -24.92 -8.63
CA SER A 31 35.23 -25.48 -7.29
C SER A 31 36.39 -24.94 -6.45
N ASP A 32 36.15 -24.62 -5.19
CA ASP A 32 37.15 -24.85 -4.14
C ASP A 32 36.47 -25.14 -2.81
N GLY A 33 36.93 -26.21 -2.17
CA GLY A 33 36.40 -26.73 -0.92
C GLY A 33 36.91 -25.95 0.29
N GLY A 34 36.03 -25.79 1.28
CA GLY A 34 36.35 -25.26 2.59
C GLY A 34 35.44 -25.88 3.63
N SER A 35 36.04 -26.47 4.65
CA SER A 35 35.48 -27.43 5.59
C SER A 35 34.42 -26.86 6.55
N ASP A 36 33.48 -27.73 6.89
CA ASP A 36 32.49 -27.64 7.96
C ASP A 36 33.05 -27.10 9.29
N GLY A 37 32.45 -26.00 9.74
CA GLY A 37 32.49 -25.51 11.11
C GLY A 37 31.06 -25.23 11.56
N GLY A 38 30.30 -26.29 11.82
CA GLY A 38 28.93 -26.20 12.32
C GLY A 38 28.89 -25.54 13.70
N VAL A 39 28.57 -24.25 13.73
CA VAL A 39 28.05 -23.58 14.92
C VAL A 39 26.55 -23.79 14.90
N ASP A 40 26.10 -24.57 15.87
CA ASP A 40 24.71 -24.86 16.20
C ASP A 40 23.99 -23.51 16.42
N ALA A 41 23.33 -23.01 15.38
CA ALA A 41 22.47 -21.84 15.48
C ALA A 41 21.26 -22.28 16.30
N GLY A 42 21.37 -22.10 17.62
CA GLY A 42 20.31 -22.42 18.57
C GLY A 42 19.01 -21.84 18.04
N ALA A 43 18.02 -22.72 17.87
CA ALA A 43 16.67 -22.36 17.49
C ALA A 43 16.19 -21.26 18.44
N VAL A 44 16.20 -20.03 17.95
CA VAL A 44 15.61 -18.91 18.65
C VAL A 44 14.12 -19.22 18.67
N ASP A 45 13.60 -19.48 19.86
CA ASP A 45 12.19 -19.60 20.12
C ASP A 45 11.54 -18.31 19.60
N ALA A 46 11.02 -18.36 18.38
CA ALA A 46 10.13 -17.38 17.81
C ALA A 46 8.83 -17.50 18.60
N GLY A 47 8.89 -17.05 19.86
CA GLY A 47 7.81 -17.19 20.82
C GLY A 47 6.52 -16.82 20.12
N SER A 48 5.58 -17.76 20.14
CA SER A 48 4.27 -17.67 19.48
C SER A 48 3.44 -16.57 20.15
N TYR A 49 3.85 -15.32 19.94
CA TYR A 49 3.09 -14.16 20.33
C TYR A 49 2.23 -13.80 19.11
N GLU A 50 1.18 -14.57 18.92
CA GLU A 50 0.04 -14.04 18.16
C GLU A 50 -0.59 -12.98 19.06
N PRO A 51 -0.64 -11.70 18.64
CA PRO A 51 -1.49 -10.74 19.32
C PRO A 51 -2.91 -11.33 19.29
N SER A 52 -3.42 -11.72 20.45
CA SER A 52 -4.80 -12.22 20.53
C SER A 52 -5.72 -11.03 20.22
N SER A 53 -6.19 -10.95 18.99
CA SER A 53 -7.39 -10.19 18.69
C SER A 53 -8.56 -10.99 19.25
N GLU A 54 -9.23 -10.48 20.27
CA GLU A 54 -10.56 -11.01 20.58
C GLU A 54 -11.42 -10.84 19.32
N PRO A 55 -12.18 -11.86 18.89
CA PRO A 55 -13.15 -11.68 17.83
C PRO A 55 -14.05 -10.49 18.18
N GLY A 56 -14.11 -9.51 17.28
CA GLY A 56 -14.97 -8.35 17.46
C GLY A 56 -16.43 -8.73 17.67
N ARG A 57 -17.24 -7.76 18.07
CA ARG A 57 -18.70 -7.90 18.25
C ARG A 57 -19.40 -8.32 16.95
N HIS A 58 -18.74 -8.13 15.81
CA HIS A 58 -19.24 -8.47 14.49
C HIS A 58 -18.55 -9.69 13.90
N THR A 59 -19.32 -10.44 13.11
CA THR A 59 -18.75 -11.46 12.21
C THR A 59 -18.44 -10.80 10.87
N VAL A 60 -17.20 -10.90 10.42
CA VAL A 60 -16.79 -10.46 9.08
C VAL A 60 -16.97 -11.63 8.12
N THR A 61 -17.68 -11.38 7.02
CA THR A 61 -17.83 -12.35 5.92
C THR A 61 -17.43 -11.70 4.61
N ILE A 62 -16.64 -12.41 3.81
CA ILE A 62 -16.37 -12.01 2.44
C ILE A 62 -17.54 -12.51 1.60
N GLU A 63 -18.28 -11.58 1.00
CA GLU A 63 -19.36 -11.89 0.07
C GLU A 63 -18.84 -12.08 -1.35
N SER A 64 -19.71 -12.48 -2.27
CA SER A 64 -19.38 -12.56 -3.68
C SER A 64 -18.92 -11.20 -4.22
N SER A 65 -17.73 -11.15 -4.80
CA SER A 65 -17.18 -9.98 -5.48
C SER A 65 -17.15 -10.19 -7.00
N ARG A 66 -16.81 -9.12 -7.74
CA ARG A 66 -16.57 -9.17 -9.18
C ARG A 66 -15.34 -8.34 -9.52
N ALA A 67 -14.69 -8.68 -10.63
CA ALA A 67 -13.66 -7.84 -11.22
C ALA A 67 -14.29 -6.56 -11.79
N VAL A 68 -13.65 -5.42 -11.51
CA VAL A 68 -13.98 -4.11 -12.12
C VAL A 68 -12.94 -3.76 -13.18
N VAL A 69 -11.67 -4.05 -12.91
CA VAL A 69 -10.54 -3.85 -13.83
C VAL A 69 -9.80 -5.19 -13.99
N PRO A 70 -9.75 -5.77 -15.20
CA PRO A 70 -10.56 -5.45 -16.37
C PRO A 70 -12.03 -5.86 -16.20
N SER A 71 -12.94 -5.15 -16.89
CA SER A 71 -14.33 -5.61 -17.08
C SER A 71 -14.92 -5.06 -18.38
N ALA A 72 -15.97 -5.70 -18.88
CA ALA A 72 -16.68 -5.26 -20.09
C ALA A 72 -17.42 -3.91 -19.93
N GLY A 73 -17.57 -3.43 -18.69
CA GLY A 73 -18.21 -2.15 -18.40
C GLY A 73 -17.26 -0.95 -18.48
N LEU A 74 -15.95 -1.18 -18.64
CA LEU A 74 -14.96 -0.11 -18.77
C LEU A 74 -15.02 0.53 -20.17
N PRO A 75 -14.74 1.85 -20.27
CA PRO A 75 -14.55 2.52 -21.55
C PRO A 75 -13.43 1.88 -22.38
N ALA A 76 -13.56 1.90 -23.70
CA ALA A 76 -12.59 1.28 -24.61
C ALA A 76 -11.24 2.02 -24.62
N GLU A 77 -11.22 3.28 -24.20
CA GLU A 77 -10.02 4.10 -24.06
C GLU A 77 -9.21 3.82 -22.79
N THR A 78 -9.79 3.11 -21.80
CA THR A 78 -9.11 2.77 -20.54
C THR A 78 -8.70 1.30 -20.50
N MET A 79 -8.23 0.75 -21.63
CA MET A 79 -7.86 -0.66 -21.68
C MET A 79 -6.75 -0.96 -20.66
N PRO A 80 -6.99 -1.88 -19.72
CA PRO A 80 -5.98 -2.36 -18.81
C PRO A 80 -4.82 -3.01 -19.56
N ASP A 81 -3.60 -2.71 -19.12
CA ASP A 81 -2.37 -3.36 -19.59
C ASP A 81 -2.08 -4.59 -18.68
N VAL A 82 -0.91 -5.20 -18.81
CA VAL A 82 -0.51 -6.41 -18.08
C VAL A 82 -0.54 -6.20 -16.57
N SER A 83 -0.10 -5.05 -16.07
CA SER A 83 -0.08 -4.73 -14.64
C SER A 83 -1.09 -3.65 -14.29
N ASN A 84 -2.10 -4.02 -13.50
CA ASN A 84 -3.08 -3.10 -12.93
C ASN A 84 -2.96 -3.11 -11.41
N ASN A 85 -2.47 -2.02 -10.85
CA ASN A 85 -2.16 -1.90 -9.43
C ASN A 85 -2.53 -0.49 -8.94
N ASN A 86 -2.30 -0.23 -7.65
CA ASN A 86 -2.55 1.08 -7.02
C ASN A 86 -3.95 1.62 -7.33
N VAL A 87 -4.92 1.18 -6.54
CA VAL A 87 -6.33 1.52 -6.73
C VAL A 87 -6.85 2.39 -5.59
N ASP A 88 -7.73 3.33 -5.93
CA ASP A 88 -8.55 4.01 -4.93
C ASP A 88 -9.94 4.31 -5.46
N VAL A 89 -10.89 4.38 -4.54
CA VAL A 89 -12.32 4.51 -4.84
C VAL A 89 -12.97 5.46 -3.85
N VAL A 90 -13.85 6.33 -4.35
CA VAL A 90 -14.62 7.24 -3.50
C VAL A 90 -16.04 7.42 -4.04
N ARG A 91 -16.99 7.70 -3.14
CA ARG A 91 -18.30 8.22 -3.54
C ARG A 91 -18.30 9.74 -3.46
N HIS A 92 -18.72 10.39 -4.52
CA HIS A 92 -18.80 11.85 -4.61
C HIS A 92 -19.97 12.23 -5.52
N ASP A 93 -20.83 13.15 -5.07
CA ASP A 93 -22.01 13.63 -5.80
C ASP A 93 -22.88 12.52 -6.43
N GLY A 94 -23.15 11.47 -5.64
CA GLY A 94 -24.02 10.36 -6.05
C GLY A 94 -23.37 9.37 -7.04
N ARG A 95 -22.10 9.56 -7.38
CA ARG A 95 -21.32 8.67 -8.26
C ARG A 95 -20.20 7.99 -7.48
N VAL A 96 -19.74 6.85 -7.98
CA VAL A 96 -18.49 6.20 -7.57
C VAL A 96 -17.41 6.61 -8.55
N TYR A 97 -16.29 7.11 -8.05
CA TYR A 97 -15.08 7.37 -8.81
C TYR A 97 -14.04 6.31 -8.47
N LEU A 98 -13.35 5.83 -9.49
CA LEU A 98 -12.30 4.81 -9.42
C LEU A 98 -11.09 5.32 -10.17
N ALA A 99 -9.92 5.23 -9.55
CA ALA A 99 -8.65 5.49 -10.19
C ALA A 99 -7.71 4.29 -10.01
N TRP A 100 -6.97 3.96 -11.05
CA TRP A 100 -5.96 2.90 -10.99
C TRP A 100 -4.77 3.21 -11.89
N ARG A 101 -3.62 2.66 -11.51
CA ARG A 101 -2.41 2.63 -12.33
C ARG A 101 -2.44 1.41 -13.26
N THR A 102 -2.08 1.61 -14.52
CA THR A 102 -1.88 0.54 -15.49
C THR A 102 -0.56 0.72 -16.23
N GLY A 103 0.11 -0.37 -16.59
CA GLY A 103 1.34 -0.35 -17.38
C GLY A 103 1.92 -1.74 -17.66
N PRO A 104 3.11 -1.81 -18.28
CA PRO A 104 3.67 -3.08 -18.77
C PRO A 104 4.10 -4.03 -17.65
N TYR A 105 4.36 -3.51 -16.44
CA TYR A 105 4.76 -4.29 -15.28
C TYR A 105 4.49 -3.54 -13.97
N HIS A 106 4.66 -4.24 -12.84
CA HIS A 106 4.39 -3.70 -11.51
C HIS A 106 5.35 -2.58 -11.08
N PHE A 107 6.59 -2.60 -11.58
CA PHE A 107 7.66 -1.61 -11.33
C PHE A 107 7.53 -0.31 -12.13
N ALA A 108 8.39 0.66 -11.86
CA ALA A 108 8.41 1.97 -12.50
C ALA A 108 8.69 1.92 -14.01
N SER A 109 7.91 2.67 -14.81
CA SER A 109 8.07 2.80 -16.27
C SER A 109 7.56 4.16 -16.73
N ALA A 110 8.08 4.63 -17.87
CA ALA A 110 7.51 5.77 -18.58
C ALA A 110 6.17 5.45 -19.25
N ASP A 111 5.92 4.17 -19.56
CA ASP A 111 4.69 3.70 -20.24
C ASP A 111 3.50 3.52 -19.28
N VAL A 112 3.60 4.08 -18.08
CA VAL A 112 2.56 3.96 -17.06
C VAL A 112 1.56 5.08 -17.25
N VAL A 113 0.27 4.71 -17.24
CA VAL A 113 -0.83 5.66 -17.22
C VAL A 113 -1.73 5.39 -16.02
N MET A 114 -2.36 6.44 -15.52
CA MET A 114 -3.40 6.35 -14.52
C MET A 114 -4.73 6.78 -15.12
N HIS A 115 -5.71 5.90 -15.07
CA HIS A 115 -7.06 6.21 -15.54
C HIS A 115 -7.96 6.58 -14.37
N VAL A 116 -8.88 7.50 -14.63
CA VAL A 116 -9.99 7.82 -13.74
C VAL A 116 -11.29 7.53 -14.49
N VAL A 117 -12.19 6.81 -13.84
CA VAL A 117 -13.53 6.52 -14.34
C VAL A 117 -14.56 6.79 -13.25
N SER A 118 -15.80 7.03 -13.65
CA SER A 118 -16.92 7.15 -12.71
C SER A 118 -18.13 6.32 -13.12
N SER A 119 -18.99 5.99 -12.16
CA SER A 119 -20.20 5.18 -12.41
C SER A 119 -21.33 5.54 -11.44
N GLU A 120 -22.57 5.36 -11.90
CA GLU A 120 -23.79 5.48 -11.09
C GLU A 120 -24.28 4.12 -10.57
N ASP A 121 -23.94 3.03 -11.27
CA ASP A 121 -24.41 1.67 -10.99
C ASP A 121 -23.26 0.69 -10.66
N GLU A 122 -22.02 1.18 -10.70
CA GLU A 122 -20.75 0.45 -10.56
C GLU A 122 -20.52 -0.61 -11.65
N ILE A 123 -21.43 -0.76 -12.60
CA ILE A 123 -21.40 -1.76 -13.68
C ILE A 123 -20.90 -1.10 -14.96
N THR A 124 -21.50 0.03 -15.33
CA THR A 124 -21.18 0.81 -16.52
C THR A 124 -20.33 2.00 -16.11
N TRP A 125 -19.16 2.17 -16.71
CA TRP A 125 -18.20 3.20 -16.34
C TRP A 125 -18.08 4.25 -17.43
N THR A 126 -17.91 5.50 -17.01
CA THR A 126 -17.63 6.66 -17.87
C THR A 126 -16.18 7.06 -17.67
N HIS A 127 -15.46 7.30 -18.76
CA HIS A 127 -14.11 7.87 -18.69
C HIS A 127 -14.18 9.29 -18.17
N GLU A 128 -13.30 9.62 -17.21
CA GLU A 128 -13.24 10.94 -16.60
C GLU A 128 -11.98 11.69 -17.02
N THR A 129 -10.81 11.06 -16.86
CA THR A 129 -9.52 11.62 -17.27
C THR A 129 -8.45 10.53 -17.33
N THR A 130 -7.30 10.86 -17.90
CA THR A 130 -6.09 10.02 -17.92
C THR A 130 -4.88 10.87 -17.62
N ILE A 131 -4.05 10.38 -16.72
CA ILE A 131 -2.80 11.00 -16.32
C ILE A 131 -1.68 10.15 -16.92
N ASP A 132 -0.92 10.77 -17.80
CA ASP A 132 0.26 10.21 -18.46
C ASP A 132 1.33 11.30 -18.44
N LEU A 133 2.45 11.02 -17.77
CA LEU A 133 3.52 12.00 -17.50
C LEU A 133 4.87 11.55 -18.06
N ASP A 134 4.90 10.54 -18.95
CA ASP A 134 6.12 9.87 -19.40
C ASP A 134 7.00 9.38 -18.23
N THR A 135 6.37 9.08 -17.08
CA THR A 135 7.02 8.61 -15.86
C THR A 135 6.03 7.82 -15.01
N ASP A 136 6.52 7.11 -13.99
CA ASP A 136 5.65 6.29 -13.17
C ASP A 136 4.74 7.15 -12.28
N VAL A 137 3.42 6.97 -12.43
CA VAL A 137 2.40 7.56 -11.55
C VAL A 137 1.80 6.47 -10.67
N ARG A 138 1.78 6.70 -9.35
CA ARG A 138 1.37 5.70 -8.35
C ARG A 138 0.42 6.27 -7.32
N GLU A 139 -0.16 5.35 -6.55
CA GLU A 139 -0.96 5.65 -5.35
C GLU A 139 -2.02 6.74 -5.61
N PRO A 140 -2.97 6.53 -6.52
CA PRO A 140 -4.12 7.43 -6.60
C PRO A 140 -4.80 7.47 -5.23
N ARG A 141 -5.10 8.65 -4.71
CA ARG A 141 -5.84 8.85 -3.45
C ARG A 141 -6.87 9.96 -3.63
N PHE A 142 -8.14 9.59 -3.56
CA PHE A 142 -9.23 10.55 -3.65
C PHE A 142 -9.49 11.24 -2.31
N LEU A 143 -9.90 12.50 -2.39
CA LEU A 143 -10.47 13.23 -1.26
C LEU A 143 -11.73 13.96 -1.73
N SER A 144 -12.88 13.54 -1.20
CA SER A 144 -14.12 14.32 -1.30
C SER A 144 -14.19 15.28 -0.11
N LEU A 145 -14.09 16.58 -0.35
CA LEU A 145 -14.03 17.61 0.67
C LEU A 145 -14.89 18.81 0.26
N ASP A 146 -15.88 19.17 1.06
CA ASP A 146 -16.72 20.37 0.87
C ASP A 146 -17.30 20.52 -0.54
N GLY A 147 -17.81 19.42 -1.10
CA GLY A 147 -18.40 19.38 -2.44
C GLY A 147 -17.37 19.42 -3.58
N LYS A 148 -16.08 19.39 -3.27
CA LYS A 148 -14.99 19.23 -4.24
C LYS A 148 -14.47 17.81 -4.22
N LEU A 149 -13.91 17.39 -5.35
CA LEU A 149 -13.21 16.12 -5.49
C LEU A 149 -11.78 16.37 -5.92
N PHE A 150 -10.85 15.89 -5.10
CA PHE A 150 -9.42 15.89 -5.40
C PHE A 150 -8.96 14.46 -5.67
N LEU A 151 -7.97 14.33 -6.54
CA LEU A 151 -7.16 13.13 -6.69
C LEU A 151 -5.69 13.51 -6.48
N TYR A 152 -5.05 12.90 -5.50
CA TYR A 152 -3.61 12.97 -5.27
C TYR A 152 -2.95 11.72 -5.81
N PHE A 153 -1.71 11.83 -6.24
CA PHE A 153 -0.92 10.69 -6.68
C PHE A 153 0.58 10.98 -6.52
N ALA A 154 1.36 9.93 -6.32
CA ALA A 154 2.81 10.02 -6.30
C ALA A 154 3.38 9.98 -7.72
N VAL A 155 4.40 10.79 -7.97
CA VAL A 155 5.21 10.72 -9.18
C VAL A 155 6.53 10.09 -8.80
N LEU A 156 6.92 9.04 -9.53
CA LEU A 156 8.18 8.34 -9.38
C LEU A 156 9.00 8.43 -10.67
N GLY A 157 10.27 8.03 -10.61
CA GLY A 157 11.13 7.86 -11.79
C GLY A 157 10.69 6.74 -12.72
N THR A 158 11.58 6.34 -13.64
CA THR A 158 11.30 5.32 -14.67
C THR A 158 12.17 4.08 -14.56
N ASN A 159 13.12 4.07 -13.62
CA ASN A 159 14.01 2.94 -13.43
C ASN A 159 13.29 1.81 -12.68
N ARG A 160 12.98 0.71 -13.37
CA ARG A 160 12.31 -0.46 -12.78
C ARG A 160 13.03 -1.11 -11.60
N TYR A 161 14.30 -0.80 -11.37
CA TYR A 161 15.12 -1.35 -10.29
C TYR A 161 15.35 -0.37 -9.14
N ALA A 162 14.80 0.84 -9.22
CA ALA A 162 14.92 1.84 -8.17
C ALA A 162 13.52 2.34 -7.78
N PHE A 163 13.38 2.69 -6.50
CA PHE A 163 12.22 3.44 -6.04
C PHE A 163 12.63 4.89 -5.96
N GLU A 164 12.11 5.74 -6.85
CA GLU A 164 12.59 7.11 -7.02
C GLU A 164 11.43 8.11 -6.84
N PRO A 165 10.95 8.35 -5.60
CA PRO A 165 9.89 9.33 -5.36
C PRO A 165 10.33 10.73 -5.77
N MET A 166 9.52 11.39 -6.60
CA MET A 166 9.74 12.76 -7.05
C MET A 166 8.83 13.74 -6.30
N GLY A 167 7.70 13.25 -5.78
CA GLY A 167 6.78 14.02 -4.94
C GLY A 167 5.32 13.72 -5.25
N ILE A 168 4.44 14.50 -4.63
CA ILE A 168 2.99 14.34 -4.77
C ILE A 168 2.45 15.39 -5.76
N ARG A 169 1.62 14.93 -6.69
CA ARG A 169 0.77 15.79 -7.53
C ARG A 169 -0.69 15.68 -7.10
N ARG A 170 -1.48 16.69 -7.45
CA ARG A 170 -2.92 16.74 -7.28
C ARG A 170 -3.60 17.18 -8.57
N ILE A 171 -4.83 16.74 -8.76
CA ILE A 171 -5.76 17.24 -9.76
C ILE A 171 -7.11 17.44 -9.07
N GLU A 172 -7.80 18.55 -9.36
CA GLU A 172 -9.09 18.89 -8.76
C GLU A 172 -10.18 18.79 -9.82
N ARG A 173 -11.34 18.27 -9.43
CA ARG A 173 -12.54 18.30 -10.24
C ARG A 173 -13.40 19.49 -9.84
N VAL A 174 -13.54 20.45 -10.75
CA VAL A 174 -14.34 21.67 -10.59
C VAL A 174 -15.41 21.72 -11.67
N ASP A 175 -16.66 22.00 -11.28
CA ASP A 175 -17.80 22.19 -12.20
C ASP A 175 -17.99 21.07 -13.23
N GLY A 176 -17.73 19.83 -12.82
CA GLY A 176 -17.91 18.68 -13.71
C GLY A 176 -16.63 18.22 -14.43
N THR A 177 -15.55 18.99 -14.35
CA THR A 177 -14.34 18.78 -15.17
C THR A 177 -13.09 18.65 -14.31
N TRP A 178 -12.18 17.77 -14.71
CA TRP A 178 -10.86 17.64 -14.10
C TRP A 178 -9.93 18.75 -14.63
N GLY A 179 -9.25 19.44 -13.71
CA GLY A 179 -8.27 20.48 -14.05
C GLY A 179 -6.92 19.91 -14.49
N GLU A 180 -5.90 20.77 -14.55
CA GLU A 180 -4.52 20.34 -14.76
C GLU A 180 -3.93 19.75 -13.47
N HIS A 181 -2.92 18.90 -13.61
CA HIS A 181 -2.21 18.41 -12.44
C HIS A 181 -1.20 19.45 -11.91
N GLU A 182 -1.13 19.61 -10.60
CA GLU A 182 -0.22 20.54 -9.92
C GLU A 182 0.62 19.79 -8.89
N ALA A 183 1.85 20.25 -8.66
CA ALA A 183 2.64 19.76 -7.53
C ALA A 183 1.99 20.23 -6.22
N VAL A 184 2.04 19.40 -5.18
CA VAL A 184 1.66 19.83 -3.83
C VAL A 184 2.86 20.50 -3.17
N ASP A 185 2.68 21.74 -2.74
CA ASP A 185 3.76 22.54 -2.15
C ASP A 185 4.39 21.85 -0.93
N GLY A 186 5.73 21.83 -0.91
CA GLY A 186 6.50 21.23 0.20
C GLY A 186 6.52 19.70 0.23
N MET A 187 5.98 19.03 -0.79
CA MET A 187 5.85 17.55 -0.85
C MET A 187 6.78 16.90 -1.87
N THR A 188 7.91 17.53 -2.19
CA THR A 188 8.97 16.92 -3.01
C THR A 188 9.55 15.69 -2.31
N GLY A 189 9.70 14.58 -3.04
CA GLY A 189 10.19 13.31 -2.50
C GLY A 189 9.18 12.51 -1.65
N TYR A 190 8.00 13.06 -1.37
CA TYR A 190 6.96 12.35 -0.63
C TYR A 190 6.20 11.37 -1.53
N VAL A 191 5.69 10.30 -0.91
CA VAL A 191 4.66 9.43 -1.46
C VAL A 191 3.38 9.62 -0.66
N VAL A 192 2.27 9.88 -1.35
CA VAL A 192 0.93 9.92 -0.75
C VAL A 192 0.45 8.49 -0.49
N TRP A 193 -0.14 8.24 0.67
CA TRP A 193 -0.62 6.89 1.01
C TRP A 193 -2.12 6.81 1.30
N ARG A 194 -2.70 7.75 2.02
CA ARG A 194 -4.16 7.78 2.23
C ARG A 194 -4.62 9.21 2.34
N THR A 195 -5.73 9.54 1.69
CA THR A 195 -6.52 10.74 1.99
C THR A 195 -7.92 10.33 2.38
N LYS A 196 -8.49 10.98 3.40
CA LYS A 196 -9.89 10.77 3.80
C LYS A 196 -10.37 11.84 4.76
N VAL A 197 -11.69 11.98 4.87
CA VAL A 197 -12.34 12.76 5.91
C VAL A 197 -12.72 11.82 7.05
N GLU A 198 -12.16 12.08 8.24
CA GLU A 198 -12.51 11.38 9.48
C GLU A 198 -13.06 12.41 10.46
N ARG A 199 -14.26 12.15 11.00
CA ARG A 199 -14.94 13.04 11.97
C ARG A 199 -14.98 14.51 11.53
N GLY A 200 -15.17 14.75 10.23
CA GLY A 200 -15.29 16.09 9.63
C GLY A 200 -13.95 16.81 9.39
N THR A 201 -12.81 16.15 9.62
CA THR A 201 -11.49 16.70 9.31
C THR A 201 -10.84 15.89 8.20
N ALA A 202 -10.26 16.58 7.20
CA ALA A 202 -9.54 15.94 6.12
C ALA A 202 -8.10 15.64 6.52
N TYR A 203 -7.69 14.39 6.34
CA TYR A 203 -6.36 13.90 6.68
C TYR A 203 -5.65 13.31 5.47
N MET A 204 -4.33 13.35 5.50
CA MET A 204 -3.44 12.65 4.60
C MET A 204 -2.38 11.90 5.41
N THR A 205 -2.16 10.62 5.10
CA THR A 205 -0.90 9.96 5.45
C THR A 205 0.04 9.99 4.25
N SER A 206 1.31 10.26 4.53
CA SER A 206 2.37 10.30 3.54
C SER A 206 3.67 9.82 4.16
N TYR A 207 4.64 9.44 3.33
CA TYR A 207 5.98 9.15 3.81
C TYR A 207 7.06 9.77 2.92
N LEU A 208 8.19 10.09 3.54
CA LEU A 208 9.42 10.60 2.92
C LEU A 208 10.55 9.59 3.13
N GLY A 209 11.58 9.61 2.26
CA GLY A 209 12.70 8.68 2.31
C GLY A 209 12.41 7.34 1.62
N GLY A 210 11.36 7.30 0.78
CA GLY A 210 10.92 6.08 0.12
C GLY A 210 12.01 5.42 -0.73
N GLU A 211 12.97 6.19 -1.23
CA GLU A 211 14.13 5.70 -1.97
C GLU A 211 14.96 4.64 -1.21
N HIS A 212 14.87 4.60 0.12
CA HIS A 212 15.55 3.63 0.97
C HIS A 212 14.79 2.31 1.16
N ILE A 213 13.50 2.25 0.80
CA ILE A 213 12.59 1.15 1.18
C ILE A 213 13.06 -0.23 0.70
N TYR A 214 13.75 -0.30 -0.44
CA TYR A 214 14.27 -1.54 -1.03
C TYR A 214 15.79 -1.63 -1.03
N LEU A 215 16.48 -0.66 -0.41
CA LEU A 215 17.94 -0.67 -0.27
C LEU A 215 18.38 -1.41 0.98
N PHE A 216 17.53 -1.45 2.01
CA PHE A 216 17.82 -2.11 3.30
C PHE A 216 19.15 -1.62 3.89
N ASP A 217 19.43 -0.32 3.69
CA ASP A 217 20.64 0.37 4.12
C ASP A 217 20.54 0.88 5.56
N GLY A 218 19.35 0.77 6.17
CA GLY A 218 19.07 1.24 7.52
C GLY A 218 18.73 2.73 7.59
N GLU A 219 18.66 3.42 6.46
CA GLU A 219 18.24 4.81 6.42
C GLU A 219 16.73 4.94 6.69
N PRO A 220 16.31 5.91 7.51
CA PRO A 220 14.94 5.97 7.98
C PRO A 220 13.99 6.54 6.92
N LEU A 221 12.79 5.98 6.90
CA LEU A 221 11.61 6.62 6.35
C LEU A 221 10.91 7.43 7.44
N PHE A 222 10.22 8.48 7.01
CA PHE A 222 9.45 9.37 7.88
C PHE A 222 7.99 9.32 7.48
N VAL A 223 7.14 8.76 8.34
CA VAL A 223 5.68 8.75 8.13
C VAL A 223 5.08 9.99 8.77
N GLU A 224 4.20 10.67 8.07
CA GLU A 224 3.49 11.85 8.55
C GLU A 224 1.97 11.64 8.52
N LEU A 225 1.28 12.28 9.48
CA LEU A 225 -0.16 12.52 9.43
C LEU A 225 -0.35 14.02 9.23
N ARG A 226 -1.02 14.41 8.16
CA ARG A 226 -1.24 15.81 7.76
C ARG A 226 -2.74 16.10 7.73
N THR A 227 -3.09 17.37 7.87
CA THR A 227 -4.46 17.87 7.78
C THR A 227 -4.56 19.01 6.77
N THR A 228 -5.76 19.21 6.24
CA THR A 228 -6.08 20.35 5.37
C THR A 228 -7.48 20.88 5.66
N THR A 229 -7.73 22.13 5.28
CA THR A 229 -9.07 22.75 5.26
C THR A 229 -9.53 23.08 3.85
N ASP A 230 -8.67 22.98 2.84
CA ASP A 230 -8.96 23.41 1.46
C ASP A 230 -8.64 22.35 0.41
N GLY A 231 -7.95 21.25 0.78
CA GLY A 231 -7.47 20.24 -0.16
C GLY A 231 -6.25 20.68 -0.99
N LEU A 232 -5.72 21.88 -0.74
CA LEU A 232 -4.60 22.45 -1.48
C LEU A 232 -3.35 22.45 -0.61
N THR A 233 -3.50 23.00 0.60
CA THR A 233 -2.42 23.19 1.56
C THR A 233 -2.52 22.12 2.63
N TRP A 234 -1.45 21.33 2.78
CA TRP A 234 -1.37 20.28 3.79
C TRP A 234 -0.38 20.66 4.88
N THR A 235 -0.83 20.59 6.13
CA THR A 235 0.00 20.89 7.31
C THR A 235 0.22 19.60 8.10
N PRO A 236 1.47 19.23 8.43
CA PRO A 236 1.71 18.07 9.28
C PRO A 236 1.17 18.30 10.70
N LEU A 237 0.65 17.25 11.30
CA LEU A 237 0.34 17.25 12.73
C LEU A 237 1.61 16.90 13.50
N SER A 238 1.85 17.64 14.57
CA SER A 238 3.00 17.44 15.45
C SER A 238 2.53 16.92 16.81
N PRO A 239 3.26 15.96 17.42
CA PRO A 239 2.97 15.54 18.78
C PRO A 239 3.07 16.74 19.74
N SER A 240 2.18 16.85 20.71
CA SER A 240 2.21 17.97 21.67
C SER A 240 3.50 18.00 22.49
N SER A 241 4.13 16.85 22.70
CA SER A 241 5.44 16.72 23.35
C SER A 241 6.63 17.16 22.49
N ALA A 242 6.44 17.25 21.17
CA ALA A 242 7.50 17.56 20.20
C ALA A 242 6.94 18.44 19.05
N PRO A 243 6.56 19.71 19.32
CA PRO A 243 5.86 20.55 18.34
C PRO A 243 6.68 20.96 17.11
N ALA A 244 7.99 20.70 17.11
CA ALA A 244 8.86 20.92 15.96
C ALA A 244 8.98 19.70 15.03
N GLN A 245 8.42 18.55 15.44
CA GLN A 245 8.46 17.29 14.70
C GLN A 245 7.27 17.21 13.74
N SER A 246 7.49 16.89 12.46
CA SER A 246 6.42 16.75 11.46
C SER A 246 5.97 15.30 11.22
N TRP A 247 6.72 14.32 11.72
CA TRP A 247 6.46 12.89 11.55
C TRP A 247 5.78 12.27 12.77
N ILE A 248 4.94 11.26 12.51
CA ILE A 248 4.34 10.39 13.53
C ILE A 248 5.19 9.13 13.78
N TYR A 249 6.07 8.78 12.83
CA TYR A 249 6.95 7.62 12.92
C TYR A 249 8.25 7.84 12.13
N THR A 250 9.34 7.29 12.67
CA THR A 250 10.66 7.23 12.00
C THR A 250 11.19 5.80 12.12
N GLY A 251 11.60 5.20 11.00
CA GLY A 251 12.05 3.81 10.95
C GLY A 251 11.83 3.23 9.55
N GLY A 252 11.51 1.95 9.43
CA GLY A 252 11.26 1.31 8.13
C GLY A 252 9.83 1.42 7.61
N GLY A 253 9.06 2.33 8.21
CA GLY A 253 7.63 2.51 7.99
C GLY A 253 7.29 3.24 6.69
N SER A 254 6.30 2.75 5.95
CA SER A 254 5.85 3.32 4.67
C SER A 254 4.33 3.44 4.61
N GLU A 255 3.66 2.45 4.03
CA GLU A 255 2.21 2.42 3.80
C GLU A 255 1.44 2.50 5.13
N THR A 256 0.66 3.56 5.34
CA THR A 256 0.06 3.88 6.64
C THR A 256 -1.41 4.27 6.56
N ASP A 257 -2.30 3.56 7.25
CA ASP A 257 -3.69 3.98 7.40
C ASP A 257 -4.11 3.98 8.88
N PHE A 258 -5.24 4.62 9.19
CA PHE A 258 -5.74 4.79 10.55
C PHE A 258 -7.27 4.80 10.63
N ALA A 259 -7.84 4.75 11.82
CA ALA A 259 -9.26 4.99 12.07
C ALA A 259 -9.42 5.78 13.37
N ILE A 260 -10.41 6.69 13.42
CA ILE A 260 -10.70 7.49 14.61
C ILE A 260 -11.97 6.96 15.30
N ALA A 261 -11.80 6.52 16.54
CA ALA A 261 -12.84 6.01 17.41
C ALA A 261 -13.83 7.08 17.85
N ASP A 262 -14.94 6.65 18.43
CA ASP A 262 -16.00 7.55 18.91
C ASP A 262 -15.55 8.44 20.08
N ASP A 263 -14.57 7.99 20.87
CA ASP A 263 -13.94 8.79 21.92
C ASP A 263 -12.84 9.72 21.39
N GLY A 264 -12.61 9.72 20.07
CA GLY A 264 -11.58 10.49 19.39
C GLY A 264 -10.20 9.82 19.36
N SER A 265 -9.99 8.69 20.04
CA SER A 265 -8.71 7.98 19.97
C SER A 265 -8.45 7.43 18.56
N LEU A 266 -7.18 7.36 18.17
CA LEU A 266 -6.76 6.86 16.87
C LEU A 266 -6.19 5.45 17.00
N PHE A 267 -6.52 4.61 16.02
CA PHE A 267 -5.90 3.31 15.78
C PHE A 267 -5.22 3.35 14.42
N GLY A 268 -3.98 2.93 14.31
CA GLY A 268 -3.18 3.02 13.08
C GLY A 268 -2.47 1.73 12.74
N VAL A 269 -2.13 1.56 11.47
CA VAL A 269 -1.24 0.52 10.97
C VAL A 269 -0.22 1.14 10.04
N ILE A 270 1.06 0.78 10.22
CA ILE A 270 2.17 1.17 9.34
C ILE A 270 2.80 -0.12 8.81
N ARG A 271 2.96 -0.23 7.48
CA ARG A 271 3.76 -1.28 6.87
C ARG A 271 5.23 -1.00 7.10
N ASN A 272 5.91 -1.90 7.79
CA ASN A 272 7.33 -1.81 8.11
C ASN A 272 8.13 -2.71 7.15
N GLU A 273 8.19 -2.30 5.88
CA GLU A 273 8.80 -3.09 4.81
C GLU A 273 10.30 -2.91 4.72
N ALA A 274 10.84 -1.73 5.04
CA ALA A 274 12.29 -1.49 5.03
C ALA A 274 12.98 -2.03 6.31
N GLY A 275 12.17 -2.37 7.31
CA GLY A 275 12.63 -2.84 8.60
C GLY A 275 13.26 -1.73 9.45
N ASP A 276 13.30 -1.94 10.75
CA ASP A 276 14.00 -1.07 11.70
C ASP A 276 14.36 -1.85 12.97
N GLU A 277 14.72 -1.15 14.05
CA GLU A 277 15.04 -1.73 15.35
C GLU A 277 13.93 -2.64 15.90
N SER A 278 12.67 -2.46 15.48
CA SER A 278 11.55 -3.30 15.87
C SER A 278 11.45 -4.61 15.06
N GLY A 279 12.12 -4.69 13.90
CA GLY A 279 12.08 -5.79 12.95
C GLY A 279 11.34 -5.43 11.66
N TRP A 280 10.80 -6.45 10.98
CA TRP A 280 10.10 -6.34 9.70
C TRP A 280 8.62 -6.71 9.85
N GLY A 281 7.78 -6.27 8.91
CA GLY A 281 6.36 -6.65 8.86
C GLY A 281 5.46 -5.43 8.95
N SER A 282 4.88 -5.19 10.12
CA SER A 282 3.99 -4.04 10.35
C SER A 282 4.04 -3.54 11.78
N LEU A 283 3.47 -2.37 11.99
CA LEU A 283 3.30 -1.74 13.29
C LEU A 283 1.81 -1.50 13.50
N VAL A 284 1.31 -1.89 14.67
CA VAL A 284 -0.05 -1.57 15.12
C VAL A 284 0.07 -0.45 16.15
N CYS A 285 -0.55 0.69 15.84
CA CYS A 285 -0.34 1.95 16.54
C CYS A 285 -1.62 2.48 17.17
N ARG A 286 -1.47 3.36 18.17
CA ARG A 286 -2.56 4.13 18.78
C ARG A 286 -2.11 5.54 19.11
N ALA A 287 -3.04 6.50 19.07
CA ALA A 287 -2.82 7.85 19.60
C ALA A 287 -4.04 8.32 20.42
N PRO A 288 -3.84 9.14 21.46
CA PRO A 288 -4.94 9.65 22.29
C PRO A 288 -5.76 10.72 21.56
N ALA A 289 -7.03 10.88 21.94
CA ALA A 289 -7.97 11.79 21.28
C ALA A 289 -7.55 13.27 21.22
N GLY A 290 -6.74 13.72 22.18
CA GLY A 290 -6.23 15.09 22.24
C GLY A 290 -4.89 15.30 21.55
N ASP A 291 -4.25 14.25 21.03
CA ASP A 291 -2.91 14.32 20.44
C ASP A 291 -2.74 13.24 19.37
N LEU A 292 -3.45 13.41 18.24
CA LEU A 292 -3.51 12.40 17.17
C LEU A 292 -2.16 12.13 16.48
N ALA A 293 -1.15 12.98 16.70
CA ALA A 293 0.21 12.79 16.20
C ALA A 293 1.10 12.00 17.16
N ALA A 294 0.70 11.81 18.43
CA ALA A 294 1.46 11.07 19.42
C ALA A 294 1.22 9.55 19.32
N TRP A 295 1.74 8.95 18.25
CA TRP A 295 1.58 7.52 17.98
C TRP A 295 2.47 6.67 18.89
N SER A 296 1.87 5.66 19.52
CA SER A 296 2.58 4.57 20.19
C SER A 296 2.32 3.28 19.43
N CYS A 297 3.38 2.64 18.97
CA CYS A 297 3.32 1.48 18.08
C CYS A 297 3.84 0.21 18.73
N ARG A 298 3.28 -0.93 18.31
CA ARG A 298 3.78 -2.27 18.63
C ARG A 298 4.08 -3.02 17.34
N HIS A 299 5.18 -3.75 17.33
CA HIS A 299 5.56 -4.62 16.23
C HIS A 299 4.57 -5.76 16.03
N ASP A 300 4.31 -6.07 14.77
CA ASP A 300 3.61 -7.26 14.31
C ASP A 300 4.45 -7.88 13.15
N PRO A 301 4.87 -9.15 13.25
CA PRO A 301 5.66 -9.79 12.19
C PRO A 301 4.88 -9.97 10.89
N ARG A 302 3.56 -9.85 10.90
CA ARG A 302 2.74 -9.93 9.69
C ARG A 302 2.92 -8.66 8.87
N LYS A 303 3.03 -8.81 7.54
CA LYS A 303 3.03 -7.67 6.62
C LYS A 303 1.63 -7.40 6.13
N TYR A 304 1.10 -6.24 6.50
CA TYR A 304 -0.16 -5.70 6.02
C TYR A 304 0.12 -4.83 4.80
N ASP A 305 0.05 -5.45 3.63
CA ASP A 305 0.24 -4.77 2.35
C ASP A 305 -1.03 -4.02 1.96
N SER A 306 -0.85 -2.73 1.68
CA SER A 306 -1.89 -1.78 1.34
C SER A 306 -3.03 -1.69 2.37
N PRO A 307 -2.72 -1.28 3.62
CA PRO A 307 -3.71 -1.25 4.68
C PRO A 307 -4.83 -0.25 4.36
N LEU A 308 -6.06 -0.67 4.65
CA LEU A 308 -7.25 0.15 4.66
C LEU A 308 -7.91 0.01 6.03
N MET A 309 -8.02 1.13 6.76
CA MET A 309 -8.62 1.15 8.09
C MET A 309 -9.89 1.99 8.14
N PHE A 310 -10.87 1.53 8.90
CA PHE A 310 -12.12 2.25 9.15
C PHE A 310 -12.68 1.91 10.54
N TRP A 311 -13.51 2.80 11.07
CA TRP A 311 -14.23 2.59 12.32
C TRP A 311 -15.67 2.16 12.05
N HIS A 312 -16.15 1.15 12.77
CA HIS A 312 -17.53 0.70 12.70
C HIS A 312 -18.01 0.16 14.04
N ASP A 313 -19.12 0.70 14.55
CA ASP A 313 -19.85 0.24 15.74
C ASP A 313 -18.96 -0.10 16.96
N GLY A 314 -18.06 0.83 17.29
CA GLY A 314 -17.19 0.70 18.46
C GLY A 314 -15.89 -0.08 18.21
N GLU A 315 -15.58 -0.45 16.96
CA GLU A 315 -14.41 -1.26 16.62
C GLU A 315 -13.64 -0.70 15.41
N ALA A 316 -12.32 -0.87 15.44
CA ALA A 316 -11.44 -0.58 14.31
C ALA A 316 -11.29 -1.83 13.44
N TYR A 317 -11.48 -1.67 12.14
CA TYR A 317 -11.32 -2.71 11.15
C TYR A 317 -10.11 -2.42 10.26
N LEU A 318 -9.40 -3.48 9.89
CA LEU A 318 -8.29 -3.46 8.96
C LEU A 318 -8.60 -4.43 7.81
N ILE A 319 -8.49 -3.93 6.58
CA ILE A 319 -8.42 -4.74 5.37
C ILE A 319 -7.03 -4.53 4.79
N ALA A 320 -6.30 -5.62 4.57
CA ALA A 320 -4.98 -5.57 3.96
C ALA A 320 -4.72 -6.86 3.18
N ARG A 321 -3.81 -6.77 2.21
CA ARG A 321 -3.19 -7.96 1.62
C ARG A 321 -2.20 -8.53 2.63
N ARG A 322 -2.13 -9.86 2.71
CA ARG A 322 -1.17 -10.55 3.58
C ARG A 322 0.02 -11.03 2.78
N ASN A 323 1.16 -11.19 3.44
CA ASN A 323 2.23 -12.04 2.91
C ASN A 323 1.70 -13.48 2.74
N VAL A 324 2.13 -14.15 1.66
CA VAL A 324 1.66 -15.49 1.28
C VAL A 324 2.33 -16.62 2.06
N SER A 325 3.24 -16.30 2.98
CA SER A 325 3.77 -17.27 3.94
C SER A 325 2.63 -17.90 4.76
N PRO A 326 2.77 -19.15 5.25
CA PRO A 326 1.70 -19.83 5.99
C PRO A 326 1.15 -19.02 7.18
N THR A 327 2.02 -18.29 7.87
CA THR A 327 1.68 -17.44 9.03
C THR A 327 1.36 -16.00 8.66
N GLY A 328 1.58 -15.60 7.41
CA GLY A 328 1.56 -14.19 7.00
C GLY A 328 2.74 -13.37 7.51
N HIS A 329 3.68 -13.99 8.24
CA HIS A 329 4.90 -13.32 8.69
C HIS A 329 5.74 -12.89 7.49
N TYR A 330 6.31 -11.69 7.58
CA TYR A 330 7.32 -11.19 6.68
C TYR A 330 8.64 -11.19 7.41
N ASP A 331 9.36 -12.29 7.23
CA ASP A 331 10.72 -12.47 7.70
C ASP A 331 11.59 -12.68 6.45
N LEU A 332 12.59 -11.83 6.28
CA LEU A 332 13.58 -11.98 5.21
C LEU A 332 14.62 -13.07 5.53
N GLY A 333 14.41 -13.85 6.59
CA GLY A 333 15.35 -14.85 7.09
C GLY A 333 16.57 -14.20 7.75
N MET A 334 16.44 -12.96 8.22
CA MET A 334 17.53 -12.19 8.83
C MET A 334 17.36 -12.13 10.35
N PRO A 335 18.43 -12.33 11.13
CA PRO A 335 18.40 -12.05 12.56
C PRO A 335 17.97 -10.61 12.84
N ARG A 336 17.12 -10.39 13.86
CA ARG A 336 16.70 -9.05 14.29
C ARG A 336 17.94 -8.20 14.60
N GLY A 337 18.10 -7.06 13.93
CA GLY A 337 19.16 -6.09 14.20
C GLY A 337 20.44 -6.22 13.36
N GLU A 338 20.53 -7.17 12.42
CA GLU A 338 21.65 -7.23 11.46
C GLU A 338 21.33 -6.47 10.17
N SER A 339 21.03 -5.17 10.27
CA SER A 339 20.96 -4.27 9.12
C SER A 339 22.38 -3.92 8.64
N THR A 340 23.05 -4.85 7.97
CA THR A 340 24.34 -4.54 7.32
C THR A 340 24.31 -4.93 5.84
N GLN A 341 24.07 -3.90 5.02
CA GLN A 341 24.45 -3.74 3.61
C GLN A 341 24.40 -5.00 2.73
N LEU A 342 23.24 -5.23 2.10
CA LEU A 342 23.15 -6.11 0.94
C LEU A 342 23.02 -5.28 -0.34
N ARG A 343 24.07 -5.30 -1.16
CA ARG A 343 23.98 -4.91 -2.57
C ARG A 343 23.25 -6.02 -3.31
N PHE A 344 22.03 -5.76 -3.76
CA PHE A 344 21.28 -6.70 -4.59
C PHE A 344 21.99 -6.95 -5.94
N ALA A 345 22.27 -8.22 -6.23
CA ALA A 345 22.62 -8.71 -7.56
C ALA A 345 21.79 -9.96 -7.85
N GLY A 346 20.54 -9.77 -8.31
CA GLY A 346 19.70 -10.86 -8.82
C GLY A 346 18.19 -10.56 -8.81
N PRO A 347 17.42 -10.96 -9.84
CA PRO A 347 15.99 -10.70 -9.92
C PRO A 347 15.18 -11.63 -9.00
N CYS A 348 14.17 -11.07 -8.33
CA CYS A 348 13.12 -11.82 -7.64
C CYS A 348 12.37 -12.71 -8.63
N ALA A 349 12.56 -14.03 -8.52
CA ALA A 349 11.67 -15.01 -9.12
C ALA A 349 10.74 -15.55 -8.04
N CYS A 350 9.43 -15.34 -8.21
CA CYS A 350 8.41 -15.98 -7.40
C CYS A 350 8.41 -17.49 -7.72
N LEU A 351 8.74 -18.34 -6.75
CA LEU A 351 8.65 -19.79 -6.86
C LEU A 351 7.19 -20.23 -6.69
N LEU A 352 6.58 -20.79 -7.73
CA LEU A 352 5.29 -21.49 -7.66
C LEU A 352 5.52 -22.98 -7.32
N ASP A 353 4.97 -23.42 -6.20
CA ASP A 353 4.82 -24.84 -5.86
C ASP A 353 3.67 -25.45 -6.67
N ARG A 354 3.99 -26.39 -7.58
CA ARG A 354 2.99 -27.18 -8.31
C ARG A 354 2.67 -28.45 -7.52
N GLY A 355 1.60 -28.40 -6.74
CA GLY A 355 0.93 -29.60 -6.21
C GLY A 355 0.34 -30.46 -7.34
N GLY A 356 1.17 -31.33 -7.92
CA GLY A 356 0.79 -32.28 -8.97
C GLY A 356 0.22 -33.58 -8.39
N GLY A 357 -1.10 -33.68 -8.26
CA GLY A 357 -1.79 -34.97 -8.12
C GLY A 357 -1.87 -35.72 -9.48
N PRO A 358 -1.79 -37.07 -9.49
CA PRO A 358 -1.67 -37.83 -10.73
C PRO A 358 -2.98 -37.90 -11.52
N ARG A 359 -2.98 -37.40 -12.76
CA ARG A 359 -4.05 -37.66 -13.74
C ARG A 359 -3.87 -39.03 -14.38
N THR A 360 -4.81 -39.93 -14.14
CA THR A 360 -4.96 -41.18 -14.89
C THR A 360 -5.44 -40.88 -16.31
N ARG A 361 -4.76 -41.44 -17.33
CA ARG A 361 -5.20 -41.41 -18.73
C ARG A 361 -6.30 -42.47 -18.96
N PRO A 362 -7.32 -42.20 -19.79
CA PRO A 362 -8.17 -43.25 -20.32
C PRO A 362 -7.40 -44.02 -21.40
N ARG A 363 -7.52 -45.36 -21.40
CA ARG A 363 -7.10 -46.19 -22.54
C ARG A 363 -8.24 -46.22 -23.56
N SER A 364 -7.81 -46.23 -24.83
CA SER A 364 -8.57 -46.54 -26.05
C SER A 364 -9.38 -47.82 -25.95
#